data_AF-A0A0H2U592-F1
#
_entry.id   AF-A0A0H2U592-F1
#
_cell.length_a   1.000
_cell.length_b   1.000
_cell.length_c   1.000
_cell.angle_alpha   90.00
_cell.angle_beta   90.00
_cell.angle_gamma   90.00
#
_symmetry.space_group_name_H-M   'P 1'
#
loop_
_entity.id
_entity.type
_entity.pdbx_description
1 polymer ?
#
loop_
_entity_poly.entity_id
_entity_poly.type
_entity_poly.pdbx_seq_one_letter_code
_entity_poly.pdbx_strand_id
1 'polypeptide(L)'
;MTTTATLTAAARPVDPLAELNRLLSRLQQSTLRADAERQQRLVASEFERRKADTSIKHARALLTSLEQEALTVKVHARRQALQASLIQNRELIDELAERIRDLDEMADAQGVRR
;
A
#
# COMPACT_ATOMS: atom_id res chain seq x y z
N MET A 1 -26.22 36.42 20.02
CA MET A 1 -24.95 35.75 20.33
C MET A 1 -24.97 34.39 19.66
N THR A 2 -24.34 34.26 18.50
CA THR A 2 -24.26 33.00 17.75
C THR A 2 -22.83 32.48 17.81
N THR A 3 -22.60 31.51 18.68
CA THR A 3 -21.31 30.83 18.79
C THR A 3 -21.29 29.67 17.81
N THR A 4 -20.53 29.82 16.72
CA THR A 4 -20.23 28.74 15.78
C THR A 4 -19.22 27.81 16.45
N ALA A 5 -19.68 26.66 16.95
CA ALA A 5 -18.80 25.63 17.48
C ALA A 5 -18.08 24.93 16.31
N THR A 6 -16.77 25.09 16.28
CA THR A 6 -15.85 24.42 15.36
C THR A 6 -15.93 22.90 15.60
N LEU A 7 -16.46 22.16 14.64
CA LEU A 7 -16.41 20.70 14.62
C LEU A 7 -14.96 20.28 14.33
N THR A 8 -14.20 20.03 15.39
CA THR A 8 -12.94 19.28 15.26
C THR A 8 -13.32 17.87 14.82
N ALA A 9 -13.04 17.54 13.56
CA ALA A 9 -13.22 16.20 13.05
C ALA A 9 -12.19 15.30 13.75
N ALA A 10 -12.62 14.62 14.81
CA ALA A 10 -11.83 13.57 15.42
C ALA A 10 -11.42 12.57 14.34
N ALA A 11 -10.14 12.53 14.01
CA ALA A 11 -9.57 11.50 13.16
C ALA A 11 -9.95 10.16 13.79
N ARG A 12 -10.84 9.41 13.13
CA ARG A 12 -11.20 8.06 13.57
C ARG A 12 -9.91 7.27 13.75
N PRO A 13 -9.77 6.46 14.82
CA PRO A 13 -8.71 5.46 14.84
C PRO A 13 -8.94 4.56 13.63
N VAL A 14 -8.14 4.74 12.60
CA VAL A 14 -8.16 3.88 11.43
C VAL A 14 -7.53 2.57 11.90
N ASP A 15 -8.26 1.48 11.79
CA ASP A 15 -7.73 0.14 12.04
C ASP A 15 -6.55 -0.08 11.08
N PRO A 16 -5.30 -0.22 11.58
CA PRO A 16 -4.12 -0.28 10.73
C PRO A 16 -4.16 -1.45 9.75
N LEU A 17 -4.83 -2.56 10.11
CA LEU A 17 -5.03 -3.69 9.21
C LEU A 17 -6.00 -3.36 8.08
N ALA A 18 -7.10 -2.68 8.40
CA ALA A 18 -8.05 -2.22 7.39
C ALA A 18 -7.42 -1.16 6.47
N GLU A 19 -6.56 -0.30 7.01
CA GLU A 19 -5.79 0.67 6.23
C GLU A 19 -4.82 -0.03 5.26
N LEU A 20 -4.03 -0.98 5.77
CA LEU A 20 -3.13 -1.78 4.95
C LEU A 20 -3.88 -2.47 3.82
N ASN A 21 -4.96 -3.19 4.13
CA ASN A 21 -5.74 -3.90 3.11
C ASN A 21 -6.29 -2.94 2.04
N ARG A 22 -6.82 -1.78 2.43
CA ARG A 22 -7.32 -0.76 1.48
C ARG A 22 -6.21 -0.16 0.62
N LEU A 23 -5.01 0.01 1.18
CA LEU A 23 -3.85 0.52 0.46
C LEU A 23 -3.37 -0.51 -0.56
N LEU A 24 -3.25 -1.78 -0.16
CA LEU A 24 -2.84 -2.88 -1.03
C LEU A 24 -3.82 -3.11 -2.18
N SER A 25 -5.13 -3.12 -1.92
CA SER A 25 -6.14 -3.26 -2.98
C SER A 25 -6.05 -2.12 -4.00
N ARG A 26 -5.81 -0.88 -3.56
CA ARG A 26 -5.62 0.26 -4.48
C ARG A 26 -4.34 0.12 -5.29
N LEU A 27 -3.24 -0.28 -4.65
CA LEU A 27 -1.97 -0.51 -5.33
C LEU A 27 -2.10 -1.62 -6.38
N GLN A 28 -2.67 -2.78 -6.03
CA GLN A 28 -2.96 -3.86 -6.97
C GLN A 28 -3.74 -3.40 -8.19
N GLN A 29 -4.85 -2.69 -7.97
CA GLN A 29 -5.70 -2.24 -9.07
C GLN A 29 -4.98 -1.24 -9.97
N SER A 30 -4.16 -0.38 -9.37
CA SER A 30 -3.46 0.69 -10.09
C SER A 30 -2.18 0.24 -10.81
N THR A 31 -1.59 -0.90 -10.43
CA THR A 31 -0.27 -1.37 -10.92
C THR A 31 -0.34 -2.78 -11.54
N LEU A 32 -0.60 -3.82 -10.75
CA LEU A 32 -0.65 -5.22 -11.23
C LEU A 32 -1.80 -5.47 -12.21
N ARG A 33 -2.93 -4.80 -12.01
CA ARG A 33 -4.13 -4.91 -12.85
C ARG A 33 -4.33 -3.71 -13.77
N ALA A 34 -3.27 -2.92 -13.99
CA ALA A 34 -3.34 -1.80 -14.91
C ALA A 34 -3.63 -2.31 -16.33
N ASP A 35 -4.61 -1.69 -17.00
CA ASP A 35 -4.82 -1.88 -18.43
C ASP A 35 -3.66 -1.29 -19.25
N ALA A 36 -3.68 -1.50 -20.56
CA ALA A 36 -2.59 -1.08 -21.45
C ALA A 36 -2.34 0.44 -21.40
N GLU A 37 -3.40 1.26 -21.34
CA GLU A 37 -3.27 2.72 -21.29
C GLU A 37 -2.66 3.15 -19.96
N ARG A 38 -3.13 2.59 -18.84
CA ARG A 38 -2.59 2.91 -17.52
C ARG A 38 -1.16 2.41 -17.36
N GLN A 39 -0.84 1.26 -17.92
CA GLN A 39 0.53 0.75 -17.97
C GLN A 39 1.45 1.72 -18.72
N GLN A 40 1.04 2.21 -19.89
CA GLN A 40 1.81 3.22 -20.64
C GLN A 40 2.01 4.49 -19.81
N ARG A 41 0.99 4.96 -19.09
CA ARG A 41 1.10 6.12 -18.21
C ARG A 41 2.08 5.90 -17.06
N LEU A 42 2.10 4.71 -16.46
CA LEU A 42 3.06 4.36 -15.41
C LEU A 42 4.49 4.34 -15.93
N VAL A 43 4.73 3.79 -17.11
CA VAL A 43 6.06 3.78 -17.74
C VAL A 43 6.50 5.20 -18.12
N ALA A 44 5.57 6.02 -18.63
CA ALA A 44 5.89 7.38 -19.07
C ALA A 44 6.08 8.38 -17.92
N SER A 45 5.47 8.14 -16.75
CA SER A 45 5.48 9.09 -15.63
C SER A 45 6.30 8.58 -14.44
N GLU A 46 7.49 9.17 -14.23
CA GLU A 46 8.28 8.90 -13.02
C GLU A 46 7.49 9.25 -11.75
N PHE A 47 6.73 10.35 -11.76
CA PHE A 47 5.93 10.77 -10.61
C PHE A 47 4.97 9.67 -10.14
N GLU A 48 4.24 9.03 -11.05
CA GLU A 48 3.31 7.94 -10.70
C GLU A 48 4.05 6.72 -10.14
N ARG A 49 5.22 6.37 -10.69
CA ARG A 49 6.06 5.27 -10.14
C ARG A 49 6.58 5.60 -8.75
N ARG A 50 7.07 6.82 -8.52
CA ARG A 50 7.55 7.29 -7.21
C ARG A 50 6.44 7.34 -6.16
N LYS A 51 5.23 7.74 -6.57
CA LYS A 51 4.06 7.73 -5.72
C LYS A 51 3.67 6.30 -5.31
N ALA A 52 3.72 5.35 -6.24
CA ALA A 52 3.48 3.95 -5.95
C ALA A 52 4.57 3.37 -5.03
N ASP A 53 5.86 3.65 -5.30
CA ASP A 53 6.97 3.24 -4.44
C ASP A 53 6.85 3.78 -3.01
N THR A 54 6.48 5.06 -2.85
CA THR A 54 6.23 5.68 -1.54
C THR A 54 5.07 5.00 -0.82
N SER A 55 4.01 4.66 -1.55
CA SER A 55 2.86 3.94 -1.01
C SER A 55 3.22 2.52 -0.57
N ILE A 56 4.08 1.81 -1.32
CA ILE A 56 4.60 0.49 -0.95
C ILE A 56 5.46 0.57 0.31
N LYS A 57 6.33 1.59 0.44
CA LYS A 57 7.12 1.84 1.65
C LYS A 57 6.22 2.07 2.87
N HIS A 58 5.14 2.84 2.70
CA HIS A 58 4.16 3.04 3.77
C HIS A 58 3.44 1.72 4.14
N ALA A 59 3.02 0.92 3.15
CA ALA A 59 2.42 -0.39 3.38
C ALA A 59 3.36 -1.33 4.15
N ARG A 60 4.67 -1.32 3.84
CA ARG A 60 5.69 -2.06 4.58
C ARG A 60 5.78 -1.62 6.04
N ALA A 61 5.76 -0.31 6.31
CA ALA A 61 5.78 0.20 7.67
C ALA A 61 4.54 -0.23 8.49
N LEU A 62 3.35 -0.17 7.88
CA LEU A 62 2.11 -0.66 8.50
C LEU A 62 2.17 -2.16 8.78
N LEU A 63 2.63 -2.95 7.80
CA LEU A 63 2.80 -4.40 7.95
C LEU A 63 3.72 -4.72 9.13
N THR A 64 4.89 -4.08 9.23
CA THR A 64 5.83 -4.29 10.35
C THR A 64 5.19 -4.00 11.71
N SER A 65 4.41 -2.92 11.83
CA SER A 65 3.69 -2.61 13.08
C SER A 65 2.68 -3.71 13.42
N LEU A 66 1.90 -4.15 12.43
CA LEU A 66 0.90 -5.20 12.61
C LEU A 66 1.51 -6.56 12.95
N GLU A 67 2.66 -6.90 12.37
CA GLU A 67 3.41 -8.11 12.70
C GLU A 67 3.87 -8.11 14.17
N GLN A 68 4.35 -6.95 14.67
CA GLN A 68 4.71 -6.79 16.08
C GLN A 68 3.47 -6.87 16.99
N GLU A 69 2.38 -6.21 16.64
CA GLU A 69 1.12 -6.26 17.38
C GLU A 69 0.54 -7.69 17.43
N ALA A 70 0.66 -8.46 16.34
CA ALA A 70 0.20 -9.84 16.27
C ALA A 70 0.87 -10.75 17.31
N LEU A 71 2.14 -10.48 17.67
CA LEU A 71 2.85 -11.22 18.72
C LEU A 71 2.22 -11.05 20.10
N THR A 72 1.51 -9.94 20.34
CA THR A 72 0.85 -9.65 21.63
C THR A 72 -0.53 -10.34 21.76
N VAL A 73 -1.06 -10.90 20.67
CA VAL A 73 -2.39 -11.53 20.66
C VAL A 73 -2.37 -12.85 21.43
N LYS A 74 -3.07 -12.89 22.57
CA LYS A 74 -3.12 -14.06 23.46
C LYS A 74 -3.94 -15.22 22.90
N VAL A 75 -5.02 -14.92 22.17
CA VAL A 75 -5.91 -15.94 21.61
C VAL A 75 -5.25 -16.61 20.41
N HIS A 76 -4.84 -17.88 20.57
CA HIS A 76 -4.05 -18.62 19.58
C HIS A 76 -4.67 -18.63 18.18
N ALA A 77 -5.95 -19.00 18.08
CA ALA A 77 -6.66 -19.06 16.80
C ALA A 77 -6.70 -17.69 16.09
N ARG A 78 -6.94 -16.61 16.86
CA ARG A 78 -6.94 -15.24 16.33
C ARG A 78 -5.55 -14.82 15.86
N ARG A 79 -4.51 -15.15 16.62
CA ARG A 79 -3.12 -14.88 16.26
C ARG A 79 -2.73 -15.58 14.97
N GLN A 80 -3.06 -16.87 14.83
CA GLN A 80 -2.78 -17.63 13.60
C GLN A 80 -3.50 -17.05 12.38
N ALA A 81 -4.78 -16.71 12.51
CA ALA A 81 -5.54 -16.09 11.43
C ALA A 81 -4.94 -14.74 11.01
N LEU A 82 -4.53 -13.91 11.99
CA LEU A 82 -3.87 -12.64 11.73
C LEU A 82 -2.51 -12.85 11.03
N GLN A 83 -1.67 -13.75 11.53
CA GLN A 83 -0.37 -14.06 10.91
C GLN A 83 -0.52 -14.57 9.48
N ALA A 84 -1.50 -15.44 9.20
CA ALA A 84 -1.76 -15.91 7.85
C ALA A 84 -2.13 -14.74 6.90
N SER A 85 -2.96 -13.80 7.35
CA SER A 85 -3.30 -12.61 6.58
C SER A 85 -2.09 -11.69 6.38
N LEU A 86 -1.22 -11.53 7.38
CA LEU A 86 -0.03 -10.70 7.28
C LEU A 86 1.00 -11.29 6.31
N ILE A 87 1.16 -12.62 6.29
CA ILE A 87 2.01 -13.31 5.31
C ILE A 87 1.52 -13.05 3.88
N GLN A 88 0.21 -13.20 3.62
CA GLN A 88 -0.37 -12.90 2.31
C GLN A 88 -0.16 -11.43 1.90
N ASN A 89 -0.33 -10.50 2.85
CA ASN A 89 -0.07 -9.08 2.61
C ASN A 89 1.41 -8.80 2.30
N ARG A 90 2.34 -9.52 2.93
CA ARG A 90 3.78 -9.42 2.67
C ARG A 90 4.12 -9.89 1.26
N GLU A 91 3.64 -11.05 0.86
CA GLU A 91 3.83 -11.59 -0.50
C GLU A 91 3.32 -10.62 -1.54
N LEU A 92 2.14 -10.03 -1.31
CA LEU A 92 1.57 -9.04 -2.20
C LEU A 92 2.40 -7.74 -2.28
N ILE A 93 2.91 -7.26 -1.15
CA ILE A 93 3.81 -6.09 -1.12
C ILE A 93 5.07 -6.36 -1.95
N ASP A 94 5.61 -7.57 -1.89
CA ASP A 94 6.80 -7.94 -2.63
C ASP A 94 6.54 -8.04 -4.13
N GLU A 95 5.40 -8.60 -4.55
CA GLU A 95 4.94 -8.60 -5.94
C GLU A 95 4.72 -7.17 -6.47
N LEU A 96 4.10 -6.30 -5.68
CA LEU A 96 3.93 -4.88 -6.02
C LEU A 96 5.28 -4.18 -6.18
N ALA A 97 6.24 -4.47 -5.30
CA ALA A 97 7.57 -3.87 -5.36
C ALA A 97 8.36 -4.34 -6.59
N GLU A 98 8.23 -5.62 -6.97
CA GLU A 98 8.80 -6.13 -8.21
C GLU A 98 8.18 -5.44 -9.42
N ARG A 99 6.86 -5.29 -9.44
CA ARG A 99 6.18 -4.61 -10.55
C ARG A 99 6.65 -3.17 -10.76
N ILE A 100 6.93 -2.43 -9.68
CA ILE A 100 7.48 -1.08 -9.81
C ILE A 100 8.91 -1.10 -10.37
N ARG A 101 9.73 -2.09 -10.00
CA ARG A 101 11.06 -2.28 -10.60
C ARG A 101 10.96 -2.55 -12.10
N ASP A 102 10.08 -3.47 -12.52
CA ASP A 102 9.84 -3.73 -13.94
C ASP A 102 9.46 -2.45 -14.69
N LEU A 103 8.58 -1.64 -14.09
CA LEU A 103 8.12 -0.38 -14.69
C LEU A 103 9.25 0.64 -14.82
N ASP A 104 10.17 0.70 -13.85
CA ASP A 104 11.37 1.53 -13.93
C ASP A 104 12.30 1.04 -15.05
N GLU A 105 12.53 -0.28 -15.15
CA GLU A 105 13.35 -0.88 -16.22
C GLU A 105 12.75 -0.63 -17.61
N MET A 106 11.41 -0.74 -17.74
CA MET A 106 10.71 -0.40 -18.98
C MET A 106 10.88 1.08 -19.34
N ALA A 107 10.83 1.99 -18.36
CA ALA A 107 11.00 3.42 -18.59
C ALA A 107 12.45 3.76 -19.00
N ASP A 108 13.43 3.08 -18.39
CA ASP A 108 14.84 3.17 -18.76
C ASP A 108 15.07 2.69 -20.19
N ALA A 109 14.49 1.55 -20.56
CA ALA A 109 14.58 1.00 -21.91
C ALA A 109 13.96 1.92 -22.97
N GLN A 110 12.95 2.72 -22.59
CA GLN A 110 12.31 3.71 -23.48
C GLN A 110 13.00 5.08 -23.46
N GLY A 111 14.02 5.29 -22.61
CA GLY A 111 14.70 6.59 -22.46
C GLY A 111 13.82 7.68 -21.84
N VAL A 112 12.73 7.30 -21.15
CA VAL A 112 11.72 8.23 -20.60
C VAL A 112 12.04 8.65 -19.16
N ARG A 113 13.16 8.19 -18.60
CA ARG A 113 13.58 8.45 -17.21
C ARG A 113 14.12 9.87 -16.94
N ARG A 114 13.61 10.89 -17.65
CA ARG A 114 14.07 12.29 -17.53
C ARG A 114 13.30 13.10 -16.50
#